data_AF-A0A2K6GE29-F1
#
_entry.id   AF-A0A2K6GE29-F1
#
_cell.length_a   1.000
_cell.length_b   1.000
_cell.length_c   1.000
_cell.angle_alpha   90.00
_cell.angle_beta   90.00
_cell.angle_gamma   90.00
#
_symmetry.space_group_name_H-M   'P 1'
#
loop_
_entity.id
_entity.type
_entity.pdbx_description
1 polymer ?
#
loop_
_entity_poly.entity_id
_entity_poly.type
_entity_poly.pdbx_seq_one_letter_code
_entity_poly.pdbx_strand_id
1 'polypeptide(L)'
;MAAEIDDSNYIDFVGMKFINNTLYFIEISPPDSISDTKSDIIFFQRSVPGHDDKMQFESSLYEGYFLACERERDLYKLILKKKDEYGDKSIMFTVENGN
;
A
#
# COMPACT_ATOMS: atom_id res chain seq x y z
N MET A 1 16.00 -21.58 -25.07
CA MET A 1 16.26 -20.15 -25.32
C MET A 1 16.08 -19.45 -23.98
N ALA A 2 17.14 -18.86 -23.45
CA ALA A 2 17.01 -17.95 -22.30
C ALA A 2 16.59 -16.59 -22.86
N ALA A 3 15.56 -15.98 -22.29
CA ALA A 3 15.17 -14.62 -22.65
C ALA A 3 16.25 -13.67 -22.15
N GLU A 4 16.70 -12.78 -23.03
CA GLU A 4 17.60 -11.69 -22.69
C GLU A 4 16.80 -10.68 -21.87
N ILE A 5 17.24 -10.40 -20.63
CA ILE A 5 16.60 -9.40 -19.77
C ILE A 5 17.00 -8.03 -20.32
N ASP A 6 16.03 -7.31 -20.84
CA ASP A 6 16.18 -5.92 -21.28
C ASP A 6 16.28 -5.02 -20.03
N ASP A 7 17.43 -4.37 -19.86
CA ASP A 7 17.75 -3.44 -18.77
C ASP A 7 16.84 -2.19 -18.73
N SER A 8 15.88 -2.06 -19.67
CA SER A 8 14.89 -0.98 -19.71
C SER A 8 13.70 -1.16 -18.75
N ASN A 9 13.57 -2.33 -18.11
CA ASN A 9 12.41 -2.70 -17.29
C ASN A 9 12.70 -2.79 -15.78
N TYR A 10 13.74 -2.12 -15.29
CA TYR A 10 13.93 -1.98 -13.84
C TYR A 10 12.89 -1.01 -13.28
N ILE A 11 11.75 -1.55 -12.88
CA ILE A 11 10.96 -0.95 -11.81
C ILE A 11 11.82 -1.15 -10.56
N ASP A 12 12.43 -0.06 -10.06
CA ASP A 12 12.91 -0.03 -8.68
C ASP A 12 11.69 -0.31 -7.81
N PHE A 13 11.55 -1.55 -7.37
CA PHE A 13 10.44 -1.95 -6.53
C PHE A 13 10.67 -1.28 -5.18
N VAL A 14 9.90 -0.23 -4.93
CA VAL A 14 9.94 0.46 -3.66
C VAL A 14 8.97 -0.24 -2.72
N GLY A 15 9.51 -1.02 -1.78
CA GLY A 15 8.73 -1.56 -0.69
C GLY A 15 8.24 -0.45 0.23
N MET A 16 7.03 -0.59 0.76
CA MET A 16 6.53 0.33 1.80
C MET A 16 6.73 -0.31 3.16
N LYS A 17 7.42 0.38 4.07
CA LYS A 17 7.62 -0.09 5.45
C LYS A 17 7.10 0.92 6.44
N PHE A 18 6.39 0.46 7.46
CA PHE A 18 5.92 1.31 8.55
C PHE A 18 6.87 1.22 9.74
N ILE A 19 7.47 2.34 10.14
CA ILE A 19 8.38 2.41 11.28
C ILE A 19 7.97 3.59 12.16
N ASN A 20 7.70 3.35 13.44
CA ASN A 20 7.41 4.39 14.43
C ASN A 20 6.35 5.42 13.95
N ASN A 21 5.20 4.92 13.49
CA ASN A 21 4.10 5.74 12.97
C ASN A 21 4.38 6.49 11.66
N THR A 22 5.44 6.15 10.94
CA THR A 22 5.81 6.80 9.67
C THR A 22 5.93 5.76 8.57
N LEU A 23 5.31 6.05 7.41
CA LEU A 23 5.43 5.24 6.21
C LEU A 23 6.70 5.64 5.46
N TYR A 24 7.58 4.68 5.24
CA TYR A 24 8.81 4.83 4.49
C TYR A 24 8.77 4.01 3.22
N PHE A 25 9.37 4.57 2.18
CA PHE A 25 9.74 3.88 0.98
C PHE A 25 11.14 3.30 1.18
N ILE A 26 11.27 1.98 1.00
CA ILE A 26 12.52 1.25 1.15
C ILE A 26 12.84 0.53 -0.16
N GLU A 27 14.11 0.56 -0.54
CA GLU A 27 14.60 -0.11 -1.74
C GLU A 27 14.73 -1.62 -1.46
N ILE A 28 13.71 -2.39 -1.85
CA ILE A 28 13.70 -3.85 -1.69
C ILE A 28 12.96 -4.50 -2.87
N SER A 29 13.46 -5.64 -3.35
CA SER A 29 12.64 -6.48 -4.23
C SER A 29 11.43 -7.02 -3.48
N PRO A 30 10.24 -7.10 -4.10
CA PRO A 30 9.12 -7.83 -3.52
C PRO A 30 9.62 -9.26 -3.27
N PRO A 31 9.43 -9.80 -2.07
CA PRO A 31 9.99 -11.09 -1.74
C PRO A 31 9.33 -12.19 -2.58
N ASP A 32 10.12 -13.16 -3.04
CA ASP A 32 9.63 -14.33 -3.78
C ASP A 32 8.59 -15.14 -2.98
N SER A 33 8.68 -15.08 -1.65
CA SER A 33 7.73 -15.71 -0.74
C SER A 33 7.63 -14.93 0.57
N ILE A 34 6.44 -14.96 1.17
CA ILE A 34 6.19 -14.39 2.50
C ILE A 34 5.93 -15.57 3.43
N SER A 35 6.81 -15.80 4.39
CA SER A 35 6.75 -16.96 5.29
C SER A 35 5.70 -16.83 6.40
N ASP A 36 5.15 -15.64 6.60
CA ASP A 36 4.18 -15.33 7.64
C ASP A 36 3.01 -14.52 7.05
N THR A 37 1.86 -14.55 7.70
CA THR A 37 0.67 -13.79 7.29
C THR A 37 0.74 -12.31 7.71
N LYS A 38 1.73 -11.92 8.52
CA LYS A 38 1.97 -10.55 8.99
C LYS A 38 3.32 -10.04 8.52
N SER A 39 3.35 -8.84 7.96
CA SER A 39 4.58 -8.20 7.51
C SER A 39 4.38 -6.69 7.35
N ASP A 40 5.44 -5.91 7.59
CA ASP A 40 5.42 -4.45 7.43
C ASP A 40 5.12 -4.01 5.98
N ILE A 41 5.39 -4.89 5.01
CA ILE A 41 5.29 -4.61 3.57
C ILE A 41 4.00 -5.17 2.93
N ILE A 42 3.18 -5.91 3.70
CA ILE A 42 1.98 -6.58 3.18
C ILE A 42 0.71 -5.86 3.60
N PHE A 43 -0.13 -5.58 2.60
CA PHE A 43 -1.44 -4.98 2.75
C PHE A 43 -2.51 -5.85 2.08
N PHE A 44 -3.66 -6.00 2.74
CA PHE A 44 -4.84 -6.63 2.17
C PHE A 44 -5.65 -5.59 1.41
N GLN A 45 -5.65 -5.71 0.08
CA GLN A 45 -6.55 -4.93 -0.77
C GLN A 45 -7.98 -5.45 -0.64
N ARG A 46 -8.93 -4.57 -0.34
CA ARG A 46 -10.35 -4.88 -0.18
C ARG A 46 -11.21 -3.87 -0.93
N SER A 47 -12.25 -4.33 -1.61
CA SER A 47 -13.29 -3.46 -2.18
C SER A 47 -14.10 -2.77 -1.08
N VAL A 48 -14.49 -1.52 -1.30
CA VAL A 48 -15.36 -0.79 -0.37
C VAL A 48 -16.83 -1.12 -0.65
N PRO A 49 -17.61 -1.63 0.32
CA PRO A 49 -19.02 -1.92 0.10
C PRO A 49 -19.80 -0.67 -0.37
N GLY A 50 -20.60 -0.82 -1.42
CA GLY A 50 -21.36 0.28 -2.02
C GLY A 50 -20.58 1.14 -3.03
N HIS A 51 -19.32 0.80 -3.33
CA HIS A 51 -18.49 1.47 -4.33
C HIS A 51 -17.74 0.44 -5.18
N ASP A 52 -18.02 0.39 -6.49
CA ASP A 52 -17.45 -0.61 -7.39
C ASP A 52 -15.98 -0.31 -7.77
N ASP A 53 -15.55 0.94 -7.65
CA ASP A 53 -14.25 1.45 -8.10
C ASP A 53 -13.29 1.77 -6.94
N LYS A 54 -13.71 1.58 -5.69
CA LYS A 54 -12.94 1.99 -4.51
C LYS A 54 -12.33 0.80 -3.79
N MET A 55 -11.06 0.98 -3.44
CA MET A 55 -10.25 0.02 -2.70
C MET A 55 -9.79 0.61 -1.37
N GLN A 56 -9.62 -0.25 -0.38
CA GLN A 56 -8.98 -0.02 0.90
C GLN A 56 -7.78 -0.96 1.02
N PHE A 57 -6.71 -0.51 1.68
CA PHE A 57 -5.49 -1.29 1.90
C PHE A 57 -5.24 -1.42 3.39
N GLU A 58 -5.59 -2.57 3.96
CA GLU A 58 -5.42 -2.85 5.39
C GLU A 58 -4.02 -3.42 5.66
N SER A 59 -3.32 -2.92 6.67
CA SER A 59 -2.03 -3.49 7.08
C SER A 59 -2.21 -4.92 7.59
N SER A 60 -1.38 -5.85 7.11
CA SER A 60 -1.34 -7.21 7.65
C SER A 60 -0.75 -7.29 9.06
N LEU A 61 0.17 -6.37 9.40
CA LEU A 61 0.82 -6.33 10.71
C LEU A 61 -0.03 -5.62 11.76
N TYR A 62 -0.67 -4.50 11.37
CA TYR A 62 -1.47 -3.65 12.26
C TYR A 62 -2.96 -3.76 11.91
N GLU A 63 -3.65 -4.71 12.54
CA GLU A 63 -5.07 -4.95 12.31
C GLU A 63 -5.91 -3.68 12.54
N GLY A 64 -6.83 -3.38 11.61
CA GLY A 64 -7.66 -2.19 11.65
C GLY A 64 -6.96 -0.89 11.24
N TYR A 65 -5.68 -0.94 10.85
CA TYR A 65 -4.97 0.19 10.26
C TYR A 65 -4.95 0.09 8.73
N PHE A 66 -5.17 1.23 8.07
CA PHE A 66 -5.30 1.33 6.62
C PHE A 66 -4.36 2.39 6.07
N LEU A 67 -3.93 2.22 4.82
CA LEU A 67 -3.36 3.35 4.08
C LEU A 67 -4.40 4.46 4.00
N ALA A 68 -3.97 5.70 4.20
CA ALA A 68 -4.82 6.88 4.15
C ALA A 68 -4.09 8.06 3.51
N CYS A 69 -4.86 8.95 2.87
CA CYS A 69 -4.38 10.24 2.40
C CYS A 69 -4.73 11.32 3.45
N GLU A 70 -3.71 11.92 4.07
CA GLU A 70 -3.89 12.98 5.06
C GLU A 70 -3.26 14.29 4.57
N ARG A 71 -3.97 15.41 4.76
CA ARG A 71 -3.41 16.73 4.45
C ARG A 71 -2.64 17.27 5.65
N GLU A 72 -1.34 17.52 5.45
CA GLU A 72 -0.49 18.21 6.41
C GLU A 72 0.01 19.52 5.81
N ARG A 73 -0.50 20.65 6.33
CA ARG A 73 -0.30 21.99 5.75
C ARG A 73 -0.77 22.02 4.29
N ASP A 74 0.16 22.22 3.35
CA ASP A 74 -0.10 22.32 1.91
C ASP A 74 0.22 21.02 1.16
N LEU A 75 0.61 19.96 1.88
CA LEU A 75 0.97 18.66 1.30
C LEU A 75 -0.07 17.60 1.62
N TYR A 76 -0.26 16.66 0.70
CA TYR A 76 -1.02 15.43 0.93
C TYR A 76 -0.04 14.28 1.10
N LYS A 77 -0.09 13.64 2.27
CA LYS A 77 0.79 12.54 2.66
C LYS A 77 0.04 11.22 2.62
N LEU A 78 0.72 10.18 2.16
CA LEU A 78 0.31 8.81 2.38
C LEU A 78 0.76 8.39 3.78
N ILE A 79 -0.19 7.97 4.61
CA ILE A 79 0.03 7.57 6.00
C ILE A 79 -0.62 6.22 6.29
N LEU A 80 -0.34 5.67 7.46
CA LEU A 80 -1.11 4.57 8.03
C LEU A 80 -1.99 5.09 9.16
N LYS A 81 -3.30 4.86 9.08
CA LYS A 81 -4.30 5.39 10.01
C LYS A 81 -5.18 4.27 10.56
N LYS A 82 -5.48 4.28 11.86
CA LYS A 82 -6.50 3.39 12.43
C LYS A 82 -7.87 3.82 11.94
N LYS A 83 -8.67 2.87 11.44
CA LYS A 83 -10.05 3.13 11.05
C LYS A 83 -10.89 3.45 12.29
N ASP A 84 -11.36 4.68 12.35
CA ASP A 84 -12.05 5.30 13.48
C ASP A 84 -13.55 5.49 13.20
N GLU A 85 -13.94 5.77 11.95
CA GLU A 85 -15.33 6.09 11.58
C GLU A 85 -15.87 5.32 10.36
N TYR A 86 -17.20 5.17 10.31
CA TYR A 86 -17.89 4.60 9.15
C TYR A 86 -17.97 5.66 8.03
N GLY A 87 -17.36 5.36 6.88
CA GLY A 87 -17.38 6.28 5.72
C GLY A 87 -16.18 7.21 5.60
N ASP A 88 -15.09 6.95 6.33
CA ASP A 88 -13.82 7.67 6.14
C ASP A 88 -13.34 7.53 4.68
N LYS A 89 -13.36 8.65 3.95
CA LYS A 89 -12.96 8.71 2.54
C LYS A 89 -11.44 8.77 2.37
N SER A 90 -10.69 9.13 3.40
CA SER A 90 -9.23 9.27 3.32
C SER A 90 -8.54 7.93 3.06
N ILE A 91 -9.16 6.82 3.46
CA ILE A 91 -8.66 5.45 3.26
C ILE A 91 -9.14 4.81 1.95
N MET A 92 -9.88 5.55 1.11
CA MET A 92 -10.43 5.03 -0.15
C MET A 92 -9.58 5.50 -1.33
N PHE A 93 -9.16 4.55 -2.16
CA PHE A 93 -8.35 4.82 -3.34
C PHE A 93 -9.01 4.23 -4.58
N THR A 94 -8.77 4.86 -5.72
CA THR A 94 -8.99 4.25 -7.05
C THR A 94 -7.66 3.65 -7.50
N VAL A 95 -7.70 2.43 -8.01
CA VAL A 95 -6.52 1.74 -8.53
C VAL A 95 -6.62 1.70 -10.05
N GLU A 96 -5.72 2.40 -10.72
CA GLU A 96 -5.61 2.39 -12.18
C GLU A 96 -4.47 1.45 -12.57
N ASN A 97 -4.76 0.45 -13.40
CA ASN A 97 -3.73 -0.38 -13.99
C ASN A 97 -3.15 0.35 -15.20
N GLY A 98 -1.86 0.72 -15.13
CA GLY A 98 -1.15 1.28 -16.28
C GLY A 98 -1.03 0.22 -17.38
N ASN A 99 -1.53 0.54 -18.58
CA ASN A 99 -1.27 -0.23 -19.81
C ASN A 99 0.04 0.20 -20.44
#